data_AF-A0A2V5XU45-F1
#
_entry.id   AF-A0A2V5XU45-F1
#
_cell.length_a   1.000
_cell.length_b   1.000
_cell.length_c   1.000
_cell.angle_alpha   90.00
_cell.angle_beta   90.00
_cell.angle_gamma   90.00
#
_symmetry.space_group_name_H-M   'P 1'
#
loop_
_entity.id
_entity.type
_entity.pdbx_description
1 polymer ?
#
loop_
_entity_poly.entity_id
_entity_poly.type
_entity_poly.pdbx_seq_one_letter_code
_entity_poly.pdbx_strand_id
1 'polypeptide(L)'
;TSFRPAYRANLVRLAEMVNEELRGMVNDLNDELADNSNLQLRYSDGLAMADLSRVELLHPIDGWHASVEGHNVLAEAAFRDLGPSLEFLGLRPTSQ
;
A
#
# COMPACT_ATOMS: atom_id res chain seq x y z
N THR A 1 -21.45 13.97 -4.89
CA THR A 1 -20.79 13.06 -3.93
C THR A 1 -20.31 11.84 -4.69
N SER A 2 -18.98 11.63 -4.81
CA SER A 2 -18.38 10.57 -5.65
C SER A 2 -18.38 9.18 -5.00
N PHE A 3 -18.70 9.06 -3.71
CA PHE A 3 -18.66 7.81 -2.95
C PHE A 3 -20.06 7.23 -2.65
N ARG A 4 -20.97 7.26 -3.63
CA ARG A 4 -22.27 6.59 -3.46
C ARG A 4 -22.06 5.07 -3.42
N PRO A 5 -22.76 4.32 -2.55
CA PRO A 5 -22.64 2.86 -2.49
C PRO A 5 -22.84 2.16 -3.83
N ALA A 6 -23.71 2.73 -4.70
CA ALA A 6 -23.95 2.24 -6.05
C ALA A 6 -22.70 2.22 -6.96
N TYR A 7 -21.68 3.04 -6.67
CA TYR A 7 -20.44 3.10 -7.45
C TYR A 7 -19.32 2.25 -6.86
N ARG A 8 -19.53 1.62 -5.69
CA ARG A 8 -18.49 0.89 -4.96
C ARG A 8 -17.75 -0.13 -5.83
N ALA A 9 -18.49 -0.96 -6.57
CA ALA A 9 -17.88 -2.00 -7.41
C ALA A 9 -16.97 -1.42 -8.50
N ASN A 10 -17.41 -0.35 -9.17
CA ASN A 10 -16.61 0.29 -10.22
C ASN A 10 -15.40 1.05 -9.64
N LEU A 11 -15.52 1.63 -8.44
CA LEU A 11 -14.41 2.28 -7.75
C LEU A 11 -13.36 1.26 -7.29
N VAL A 12 -13.78 0.10 -6.77
CA VAL A 12 -12.87 -1.00 -6.42
C VAL A 12 -12.12 -1.47 -7.66
N ARG A 13 -12.85 -1.74 -8.75
CA ARG A 13 -12.23 -2.13 -10.03
C ARG A 13 -11.24 -1.10 -10.56
N LEU A 14 -11.55 0.19 -10.45
CA LEU A 14 -10.64 1.25 -10.87
C LEU A 14 -9.36 1.27 -10.01
N ALA A 15 -9.50 1.12 -8.69
CA ALA A 15 -8.35 1.06 -7.79
C ALA A 15 -7.46 -0.16 -8.10
N GLU A 16 -8.05 -1.32 -8.39
CA GLU A 16 -7.31 -2.51 -8.83
C GLU A 16 -6.55 -2.28 -10.14
N MET A 17 -7.18 -1.65 -11.14
CA MET A 17 -6.51 -1.31 -12.39
C MET A 17 -5.32 -0.37 -12.17
N VAL A 18 -5.49 0.67 -11.34
CA VAL A 18 -4.39 1.60 -11.01
C VAL A 18 -3.24 0.89 -10.30
N ASN A 19 -3.55 -0.04 -9.39
CA ASN A 19 -2.57 -0.84 -8.68
C ASN A 19 -1.73 -1.72 -9.62
N GLU A 20 -2.36 -2.37 -10.60
CA GLU A 20 -1.65 -3.18 -11.60
C GLU A 20 -0.74 -2.31 -12.50
N GLU A 21 -1.22 -1.13 -12.94
CA GLU A 21 -0.41 -0.20 -13.72
C GLU A 21 0.80 0.31 -12.92
N LEU A 22 0.61 0.65 -11.64
CA LEU A 22 1.71 1.03 -10.74
C LEU A 22 2.74 -0.09 -10.58
N ARG A 23 2.29 -1.34 -10.45
CA ARG A 23 3.17 -2.51 -10.38
C ARG A 23 3.97 -2.69 -11.67
N GLY A 24 3.32 -2.53 -12.83
CA GLY A 24 3.96 -2.56 -14.14
C GLY A 24 5.06 -1.50 -14.27
N MET A 25 4.73 -0.24 -13.97
CA MET A 25 5.69 0.86 -14.03
C MET A 25 6.90 0.65 -13.11
N VAL A 26 6.72 0.08 -11.92
CA VAL A 26 7.84 -0.26 -11.04
C VAL A 26 8.77 -1.30 -11.67
N ASN A 27 8.25 -2.30 -12.39
CA ASN A 27 9.08 -3.29 -13.07
C ASN A 27 9.85 -2.65 -14.23
N ASP A 28 9.17 -1.89 -15.09
CA ASP A 28 9.80 -1.21 -16.22
C ASP A 28 10.92 -0.27 -15.77
N LEU A 29 10.68 0.51 -14.70
CA LEU A 29 11.69 1.41 -14.14
C LEU A 29 12.87 0.65 -13.50
N ASN A 30 12.64 -0.50 -12.87
CA ASN A 30 13.74 -1.32 -12.36
C ASN A 30 14.60 -1.89 -13.50
N ASP A 31 14.00 -2.28 -14.62
CA ASP A 31 14.73 -2.73 -15.81
C ASP A 31 15.57 -1.59 -16.40
N GLU A 32 15.06 -0.35 -16.40
CA GLU A 32 15.79 0.85 -16.84
C GLU A 32 16.95 1.23 -15.90
N LEU A 33 16.80 1.03 -14.59
CA LEU A 33 17.81 1.39 -13.60
C LEU A 33 19.11 0.54 -13.72
N ALA A 34 19.03 -0.65 -14.33
CA ALA A 34 20.11 -1.62 -14.55
C ALA A 34 20.89 -2.02 -13.27
N ASP A 35 21.69 -3.09 -13.34
CA ASP A 35 22.37 -3.74 -12.19
C ASP A 35 23.34 -2.85 -11.36
N ASN A 36 23.48 -1.55 -11.66
CA ASN A 36 24.42 -0.63 -11.01
C ASN A 36 23.76 0.54 -10.27
N SER A 37 22.45 0.52 -10.02
CA SER A 37 21.79 1.52 -9.17
C SER A 37 21.88 1.14 -7.69
N ASN A 38 22.29 2.08 -6.83
CA ASN A 38 22.10 1.99 -5.38
C ASN A 38 20.62 2.21 -4.97
N LEU A 39 19.69 2.00 -5.90
CA LEU A 39 18.27 2.29 -5.77
C LEU A 39 17.49 1.10 -6.35
N GLN A 40 16.50 0.64 -5.60
CA GLN A 40 15.54 -0.36 -6.03
C GLN A 40 14.13 0.18 -5.77
N LEU A 41 13.27 0.10 -6.78
CA LEU A 41 11.85 0.44 -6.64
C LEU A 41 11.06 -0.82 -6.29
N ARG A 42 10.12 -0.70 -5.37
CA ARG A 42 9.26 -1.81 -4.94
C ARG A 42 7.82 -1.35 -4.91
N TYR A 43 6.97 -2.14 -5.56
CA TYR A 43 5.53 -1.99 -5.46
C TYR A 43 5.04 -2.67 -4.18
N SER A 44 4.07 -2.06 -3.50
CA SER A 44 3.44 -2.57 -2.29
C SER A 44 1.93 -2.35 -2.38
N ASP A 45 1.16 -3.40 -2.11
CA ASP A 45 -0.29 -3.32 -1.88
C ASP A 45 -0.66 -3.48 -0.40
N GLY A 46 0.33 -3.44 0.51
CA GLY A 46 0.13 -3.66 1.94
C GLY A 46 -0.91 -2.73 2.56
N LEU A 47 -1.02 -1.49 2.09
CA LEU A 47 -2.05 -0.54 2.54
C LEU A 47 -3.46 -0.92 2.08
N ALA A 48 -3.61 -1.48 0.87
CA ALA A 48 -4.91 -1.90 0.34
C ALA A 48 -5.46 -3.13 1.08
N MET A 49 -4.58 -3.94 1.65
CA MET A 49 -4.91 -5.16 2.39
C MET A 49 -5.08 -4.93 3.90
N ALA A 50 -4.88 -3.71 4.39
CA ALA A 50 -5.08 -3.37 5.78
C ALA A 50 -6.57 -3.43 6.17
N ASP A 51 -6.89 -4.12 7.26
CA ASP A 51 -8.27 -4.20 7.75
C ASP A 51 -8.65 -2.92 8.51
N LEU A 52 -9.41 -2.06 7.83
CA LEU A 52 -10.03 -0.85 8.39
C LEU A 52 -11.55 -1.00 8.57
N SER A 53 -12.06 -2.23 8.73
CA SER A 53 -13.51 -2.50 8.85
C SER A 53 -14.16 -1.90 10.10
N ARG A 54 -13.36 -1.57 11.11
CA ARG A 54 -13.81 -0.98 12.37
C ARG A 54 -14.00 0.54 12.24
N VAL A 55 -15.14 1.04 12.68
CA VAL A 55 -15.48 2.47 12.57
C VAL A 55 -14.52 3.38 13.34
N GLU A 56 -13.92 2.90 14.44
CA GLU A 56 -12.95 3.68 15.22
C GLU A 56 -11.64 3.96 14.45
N LEU A 57 -11.39 3.21 13.37
CA LEU A 57 -10.21 3.40 12.51
C LEU A 57 -10.44 4.47 11.43
N LEU A 58 -11.64 5.05 11.36
CA LEU A 58 -12.01 6.11 10.43
C LEU A 58 -12.15 7.45 11.16
N HIS A 59 -11.84 8.54 10.46
CA HIS A 59 -11.92 9.88 11.00
C HIS A 59 -13.39 10.24 11.30
N PRO A 60 -13.72 10.67 12.54
CA PRO A 60 -15.11 10.75 13.00
C PRO A 60 -15.94 11.83 12.31
N ILE A 61 -15.30 12.80 11.63
CA ILE A 61 -15.98 13.90 10.97
C ILE A 61 -16.41 13.53 9.54
N ASP A 62 -15.53 12.87 8.78
CA ASP A 62 -15.77 12.57 7.37
C ASP A 62 -16.10 11.09 7.10
N GLY A 63 -15.85 10.21 8.08
CA GLY A 63 -16.09 8.77 7.96
C GLY A 63 -15.33 8.11 6.81
N TRP A 64 -14.22 8.71 6.38
CA TRP A 64 -13.50 8.32 5.17
C TRP A 64 -11.99 8.19 5.39
N HIS A 65 -11.34 9.26 5.87
CA HIS A 65 -9.90 9.20 6.10
C HIS A 65 -9.58 8.29 7.30
N ALA A 66 -8.36 7.76 7.37
CA ALA A 66 -7.93 7.02 8.55
C ALA A 66 -7.92 7.95 9.78
N SER A 67 -8.34 7.43 10.93
CA SER A 67 -8.10 8.08 12.22
C SER A 67 -6.62 7.96 12.62
N VAL A 68 -6.25 8.51 13.79
CA VAL A 68 -4.90 8.30 14.34
C VAL A 68 -4.64 6.80 14.54
N GLU A 69 -5.60 6.06 15.10
CA GLU A 69 -5.52 4.61 15.25
C GLU A 69 -5.52 3.88 13.90
N GLY A 70 -6.30 4.35 12.93
CA GLY A 70 -6.28 3.83 11.56
C GLY A 70 -4.91 3.99 10.89
N HIS A 71 -4.24 5.13 11.10
CA HIS A 71 -2.88 5.35 10.63
C HIS A 71 -1.88 4.38 11.25
N ASN A 72 -2.04 3.99 12.52
CA ASN A 72 -1.19 2.98 13.14
C ASN A 72 -1.37 1.60 12.46
N VAL A 73 -2.60 1.21 12.12
CA VAL A 73 -2.87 -0.04 11.38
C VAL A 73 -2.23 0.00 9.99
N LEU A 74 -2.36 1.12 9.28
CA LEU A 74 -1.74 1.31 7.96
C LEU A 74 -0.20 1.28 8.04
N ALA A 75 0.39 1.91 9.06
CA ALA A 75 1.82 1.91 9.28
C ALA A 75 2.35 0.49 9.58
N GLU A 76 1.63 -0.28 10.37
CA GLU A 76 1.98 -1.68 10.64
C GLU A 76 1.90 -2.54 9.38
N ALA A 77 0.86 -2.34 8.55
CA ALA A 77 0.72 -3.04 7.27
C ALA A 77 1.86 -2.70 6.31
N ALA A 78 2.21 -1.41 6.18
CA ALA A 78 3.35 -0.98 5.38
C ALA A 78 4.66 -1.57 5.91
N PHE A 79 4.87 -1.59 7.23
CA PHE A 79 6.09 -2.13 7.82
C PHE A 79 6.25 -3.64 7.58
N ARG A 80 5.16 -4.41 7.71
CA ARG A 80 5.17 -5.86 7.41
C ARG A 80 5.53 -6.12 5.96
N ASP A 81 5.03 -5.30 5.04
CA ASP A 81 5.33 -5.43 3.62
C ASP A 81 6.75 -4.96 3.26
N LEU A 82 7.27 -3.96 3.99
CA LEU A 82 8.65 -3.49 3.83
C LEU A 82 9.68 -4.55 4.24
N GLY A 83 9.38 -5.42 5.21
CA GLY A 83 10.33 -6.41 5.74
C GLY A 83 11.03 -7.24 4.65
N PRO A 84 10.29 -7.98 3.80
CA PRO A 84 10.86 -8.70 2.65
C PRO A 84 11.56 -7.79 1.64
N SER A 85 11.09 -6.55 1.49
CA SER A 85 11.65 -5.60 0.52
C SER A 85 13.01 -5.02 0.93
N LEU A 86 13.45 -5.17 2.19
CA LEU A 86 14.74 -4.69 2.69
C LEU A 86 15.85 -5.76 2.62
N GLU A 87 15.55 -6.97 2.15
CA GLU A 87 16.54 -8.06 2.02
C GLU A 87 17.74 -7.66 1.14
N PHE A 88 17.51 -6.84 0.10
CA PHE A 88 18.60 -6.36 -0.77
C PHE A 88 19.62 -5.48 -0.02
N LEU A 89 19.25 -4.89 1.11
CA LEU A 89 20.15 -4.13 1.98
C LEU A 89 20.91 -5.03 2.97
N GLY A 90 20.68 -6.35 2.94
CA GLY A 90 21.24 -7.29 3.90
C GLY A 90 20.64 -7.19 5.31
N LEU A 91 19.56 -6.40 5.46
CA LEU A 91 18.84 -6.24 6.72
C LEU A 91 17.82 -7.39 6.84
N ARG A 92 18.20 -8.45 7.56
CA ARG A 92 17.24 -9.51 7.90
C ARG A 92 16.26 -8.97 8.94
N PRO A 93 14.95 -9.19 8.80
CA PRO A 93 14.02 -8.91 9.88
C PRO A 93 14.45 -9.75 11.09
N THR A 94 14.81 -9.11 12.20
CA THR A 94 14.92 -9.81 13.48
C THR A 94 13.55 -10.32 13.83
N SER A 95 13.37 -11.65 13.79
CA SER A 95 12.18 -12.31 14.33
C SER A 95 11.99 -11.84 15.77
N GLN A 96 10.91 -11.09 16.02
CA GLN A 96 10.37 -10.89 17.36
C GLN A 96 9.31 -11.96 17.62
#